data_AF-M1P662-F1
#
_entry.id   AF-M1P662-F1
#
_cell.length_a   1.000
_cell.length_b   1.000
_cell.length_c   1.000
_cell.angle_alpha   90.00
_cell.angle_beta   90.00
_cell.angle_gamma   90.00
#
_symmetry.space_group_name_H-M   'P 1'
#
loop_
_entity.id
_entity.type
_entity.pdbx_description
1 polymer ?
#
loop_
_entity_poly.entity_id
_entity_poly.type
_entity_poly.pdbx_seq_one_letter_code
_entity_poly.pdbx_strand_id
1 'polypeptide(L)' 'MQRIQLLEGDVWGHRKDINEYYAIPSSVIDKIKEMKNEGKSTEEIEKKVARESKLNPEMVAYILNKEVSS' A
#
# COMPACT_ATOMS: atom_id res chain seq x y z
N MET A 1 8.45 -18.01 8.37
CA MET A 1 7.51 -17.94 7.22
C MET A 1 6.91 -16.54 7.19
N GLN A 2 7.18 -15.75 6.15
CA GLN A 2 6.69 -14.37 6.05
C GLN A 2 5.19 -14.38 5.72
N ARG A 3 4.40 -13.59 6.47
CA ARG A 3 2.93 -13.46 6.32
C ARG A 3 2.61 -12.62 5.09
N ILE A 4 2.80 -13.19 3.90
CA ILE A 4 2.38 -12.57 2.65
C ILE A 4 0.88 -12.86 2.50
N GLN A 5 0.06 -11.80 2.45
CA GLN A 5 -1.36 -11.91 2.15
C GLN A 5 -1.53 -11.63 0.66
N LEU A 6 -1.92 -12.64 -0.10
CA LEU A 6 -2.26 -12.51 -1.52
C LEU A 6 -3.62 -11.83 -1.63
N LEU A 7 -3.67 -10.73 -2.39
CA LEU A 7 -4.91 -10.08 -2.78
C LEU A 7 -5.40 -10.72 -4.07
N GLU A 8 -6.69 -11.07 -4.11
CA GLU A 8 -7.30 -11.73 -5.26
C GLU A 8 -7.39 -10.76 -6.45
N GLY A 9 -6.68 -11.12 -7.52
CA GLY A 9 -6.50 -10.33 -8.73
C GLY A 9 -5.60 -11.09 -9.69
N ASP A 10 -6.10 -12.25 -10.13
CA ASP A 10 -5.70 -13.03 -11.32
C ASP A 10 -4.23 -12.88 -11.77
N VAL A 11 -3.32 -13.62 -11.13
CA VAL A 11 -1.91 -13.71 -11.56
C VAL A 11 -1.68 -15.03 -12.28
N TRP A 12 -2.18 -15.13 -13.50
CA TRP A 12 -1.79 -16.20 -14.41
C TRP A 12 -0.76 -15.67 -15.43
N GLY A 13 0.51 -15.67 -15.03
CA GLY A 13 1.64 -15.26 -15.88
C GLY A 13 2.68 -16.37 -15.98
N HIS A 14 3.09 -16.69 -17.21
CA HIS A 14 4.21 -17.58 -17.52
C HIS A 14 5.44 -17.25 -16.65
N ARG A 15 6.12 -18.26 -16.09
CA ARG A 15 7.29 -18.13 -15.18
C ARG A 15 8.52 -17.38 -15.73
N LYS A 16 8.41 -16.65 -16.85
CA LYS A 16 9.50 -15.84 -17.44
C LYS A 16 9.45 -14.36 -17.06
N ASP A 17 8.31 -13.84 -16.63
CA ASP A 17 8.14 -12.42 -16.31
C ASP A 17 7.79 -12.26 -14.82
N ILE A 18 8.69 -12.66 -13.93
CA ILE A 18 8.56 -12.33 -12.50
C ILE A 18 8.74 -10.81 -12.40
N ASN A 19 7.63 -10.08 -12.47
CA ASN A 19 7.63 -8.63 -12.22
C ASN A 19 8.34 -8.37 -10.89
N GLU A 20 9.28 -7.42 -10.90
CA GLU A 20 10.03 -7.03 -9.71
C GLU A 20 9.05 -6.71 -8.57
N TYR A 21 9.15 -7.45 -7.47
CA TYR A 21 8.40 -7.15 -6.27
C TYR A 21 8.82 -5.77 -5.76
N TYR A 22 7.85 -4.85 -5.69
CA TYR A 22 8.07 -3.54 -5.10
C TYR A 22 7.92 -3.63 -3.58
N ALA A 23 9.06 -3.63 -2.88
CA ALA A 23 9.07 -3.53 -1.42
C ALA A 23 8.65 -2.12 -1.01
N ILE A 24 7.52 -2.02 -0.31
CA ILE A 24 7.04 -0.73 0.21
C ILE A 24 7.94 -0.32 1.37
N PRO A 25 8.61 0.85 1.30
CA PRO A 25 9.42 1.33 2.41
C PRO A 25 8.57 1.57 3.66
N SER A 26 9.09 1.24 4.84
CA SER A 26 8.40 1.49 6.12
C SER A 26 8.06 2.97 6.31
N SER A 27 8.90 3.87 5.79
CA SER A 27 8.66 5.32 5.82
C SER A 27 7.35 5.74 5.16
N VAL A 28 6.89 5.01 4.13
CA VAL A 28 5.60 5.27 3.49
C VAL A 28 4.45 4.86 4.42
N ILE A 29 4.60 3.74 5.12
CA ILE A 29 3.61 3.26 6.10
C ILE A 29 3.52 4.22 7.29
N ASP A 30 4.66 4.67 7.80
CA ASP A 30 4.72 5.61 8.92
C ASP A 30 4.06 6.95 8.55
N LYS A 31 4.29 7.45 7.33
CA LYS A 31 3.65 8.65 6.81
C LYS A 31 2.13 8.52 6.69
N ILE A 32 1.65 7.37 6.22
CA ILE A 32 0.21 7.07 6.16
C ILE A 32 -0.40 7.10 7.57
N LYS A 33 0.28 6.51 8.57
CA LYS A 33 -0.16 6.49 9.97
C LYS A 33 -0.17 7.90 10.58
N GLU A 34 0.89 8.68 10.35
CA GLU A 34 0.98 10.06 10.81
C GLU A 34 -0.18 10.90 10.27
N MET A 35 -0.43 10.85 8.95
CA MET A 35 -1.52 11.61 8.34
C MET A 35 -2.91 11.17 8.83
N LYS A 36 -3.11 9.89 9.12
CA LYS A 36 -4.36 9.40 9.74
C LYS A 36 -4.49 9.91 11.19
N ASN A 37 -3.41 9.92 11.97
CA ASN A 37 -3.41 10.46 13.34
C ASN A 37 -3.64 11.97 13.37
N GLU A 38 -3.19 12.70 12.35
CA GLU A 38 -3.51 14.12 12.14
C GLU A 38 -4.99 14.37 11.80
N GLY A 39 -5.79 13.32 11.57
CA GLY A 39 -7.21 13.43 11.26
C GLY A 39 -7.52 13.77 9.81
N LYS A 40 -6.57 13.57 8.89
CA LYS A 40 -6.81 13.80 7.45
C LYS A 40 -7.80 12.78 6.89
N SER A 41 -8.57 13.21 5.90
CA SER A 41 -9.51 12.33 5.21
C SER A 41 -8.75 11.28 4.39
N THR A 42 -9.35 10.10 4.27
CA THR A 42 -8.78 8.96 3.52
C THR A 42 -8.41 9.36 2.09
N GLU A 43 -9.28 10.12 1.41
CA GLU A 43 -9.05 10.62 0.05
C GLU A 43 -7.85 11.56 -0.06
N GLU A 44 -7.60 12.38 0.96
CA GLU A 44 -6.46 13.29 0.98
C GLU A 44 -5.15 12.51 1.19
N ILE A 45 -5.17 11.50 2.07
CA ILE A 45 -4.04 10.61 2.31
C ILE A 45 -3.70 9.84 1.04
N GLU A 46 -4.69 9.24 0.38
CA GLU A 46 -4.54 8.53 -0.88
C GLU A 46 -3.88 9.39 -1.96
N LYS A 47 -4.42 10.60 -2.20
CA LYS A 47 -3.88 11.52 -3.23
C LYS A 47 -2.45 11.96 -2.91
N LYS A 48 -2.14 12.24 -1.64
CA LYS A 48 -0.81 12.74 -1.26
C LYS A 48 0.23 11.63 -1.32
N VAL A 49 -0.08 10.46 -0.75
CA VAL A 49 0.83 9.32 -0.72
C VAL A 49 1.02 8.73 -2.11
N ALA A 50 -0.02 8.66 -2.95
CA ALA A 50 0.13 8.18 -4.33
C ALA A 50 0.95 9.13 -5.22
N ARG A 51 1.02 10.44 -4.89
CA ARG A 51 1.89 11.39 -5.59
C ARG A 51 3.35 11.29 -5.16
N GLU A 52 3.59 10.99 -3.89
CA GLU A 52 4.93 10.98 -3.30
C GLU A 52 5.58 9.58 -3.34
N SER A 53 4.79 8.53 -3.59
CA SER A 53 5.23 7.15 -3.67
C SER A 53 4.84 6.51 -5.00
N LYS A 54 5.41 5.35 -5.32
CA LYS A 54 5.01 4.56 -6.49
C LYS A 54 3.74 3.72 -6.27
N LEU A 55 2.92 4.07 -5.27
CA LEU A 55 1.71 3.33 -4.94
C LEU A 55 0.49 3.97 -5.60
N ASN A 56 -0.44 3.14 -6.09
CA ASN A 56 -1.72 3.67 -6.53
C ASN A 56 -2.60 4.04 -5.29
N PRO A 57 -3.62 4.90 -5.46
CA PRO A 57 -4.54 5.27 -4.39
C PRO A 57 -5.21 4.06 -3.70
N GLU A 58 -5.61 3.03 -4.45
CA GLU A 58 -6.29 1.84 -3.93
C GLU A 58 -5.37 1.02 -3.00
N MET A 59 -4.08 0.95 -3.30
CA MET A 59 -3.05 0.29 -2.50
C MET A 59 -2.82 1.05 -1.20
N VAL A 60 -2.87 2.39 -1.24
CA VAL A 60 -2.82 3.23 -0.05
C VAL A 60 -4.06 3.01 0.82
N ALA A 61 -5.26 2.94 0.22
CA ALA A 61 -6.50 2.62 0.92
C ALA A 61 -6.45 1.23 1.58
N TYR A 62 -5.89 0.24 0.87
CA TYR A 62 -5.67 -1.10 1.39
C TYR A 62 -4.74 -1.09 2.62
N ILE A 63 -3.61 -0.37 2.55
CA ILE A 63 -2.68 -0.23 3.68
C ILE A 63 -3.35 0.48 4.86
N LEU A 64 -4.12 1.54 4.60
CA LEU A 64 -4.87 2.26 5.64
C LEU A 64 -5.85 1.36 6.40
N ASN A 65 -6.57 0.50 5.69
CA ASN A 65 -7.53 -0.43 6.28
C ASN A 65 -6.85 -1.58 7.02
N LYS A 66 -5.70 -2.05 6.53
CA LYS A 66 -5.02 -3.23 7.06
C LYS A 66 -4.03 -2.93 8.19
N GLU A 67 -3.19 -1.91 8.04
CA GLU A 67 -2.10 -1.58 8.97
C GLU A 67 -2.50 -0.59 10.07
N VAL A 68 -3.66 0.06 9.93
CA VAL A 68 -4.15 1.06 10.89
C VAL A 68 -5.45 0.64 11.56
N SER A 69 -5.84 -0.62 11.43
CA SER A 69 -6.94 -1.25 12.18
C SER A 69 -6.42 -2.28 13.21
N SER A 70 -5.10 -2.45 13.33
CA SER A 70 -4.44 -3.29 14.35
C SER A 70 -3.77 -2.43 15.42
#